data_AF-A0A7G2E4I2-F1
#
_entry.id   AF-A0A7G2E4I2-F1
#
_cell.length_a   1.000
_cell.length_b   1.000
_cell.length_c   1.000
_cell.angle_alpha   90.00
_cell.angle_beta   90.00
_cell.angle_gamma   90.00
#
_symmetry.space_group_name_H-M   'P 1'
#
loop_
_entity.id
_entity.type
_entity.pdbx_description
1 polymer ?
#
loop_
_entity_poly.entity_id
_entity_poly.type
_entity_poly.pdbx_seq_one_letter_code
_entity_poly.pdbx_strand_id
1 'polypeptide(L)'
;MFDRSVPTSKSTKTEPEYILHITFIVNISKAGATEALEIMCSAWPDTIEISKLCIRRGINTSPSSYGGPEFEELDDQLQDALYQFLEERGISDELAVFLHRYMKNKGKAEYVRWMESVKSYVEQK
;
A
#
# COMPACT_ATOMS: atom_id res chain seq x y z
N MET A 1 5.87 4.94 3.65
CA MET A 1 6.04 6.32 3.15
C MET A 1 5.20 6.44 1.89
N PHE A 2 4.80 7.63 1.45
CA PHE A 2 4.29 7.75 0.07
C PHE A 2 5.41 7.33 -0.89
N ASP A 3 5.09 6.54 -1.89
CA ASP A 3 6.08 5.89 -2.76
C ASP A 3 5.97 6.31 -4.23
N ARG A 4 4.84 6.90 -4.63
CA ARG A 4 4.66 7.55 -5.93
C ARG A 4 3.82 8.83 -5.79
N SER A 5 3.88 9.67 -6.82
CA SER A 5 3.04 10.87 -6.93
C SER A 5 2.71 11.19 -8.38
N VAL A 6 1.49 11.67 -8.64
CA VAL A 6 1.07 12.16 -9.97
C VAL A 6 0.55 13.60 -9.88
N PRO A 7 0.81 14.46 -10.88
CA PRO A 7 0.30 15.83 -10.87
C PRO A 7 -1.22 15.87 -11.13
N THR A 8 -1.94 16.73 -10.42
CA THR A 8 -3.37 16.98 -10.67
C THR A 8 -3.55 17.82 -11.94
N SER A 9 -4.51 17.48 -12.80
CA SER A 9 -4.78 18.23 -14.04
C SER A 9 -5.48 19.59 -13.80
N LYS A 10 -5.94 19.87 -12.58
CA LYS A 10 -6.69 21.09 -12.23
C LYS A 10 -5.82 22.04 -11.40
N SER A 11 -4.86 22.74 -12.01
CA SER A 11 -4.19 23.86 -11.35
C SER A 11 -4.34 25.16 -12.14
N THR A 12 -5.11 26.09 -11.58
CA THR A 12 -5.05 27.54 -11.86
C THR A 12 -4.06 28.25 -10.95
N LYS A 13 -3.23 27.51 -10.20
CA LYS A 13 -2.17 28.05 -9.32
C LYS A 13 -0.79 27.79 -9.94
N THR A 14 0.16 28.64 -9.57
CA THR A 14 1.55 28.65 -10.06
C THR A 14 2.35 27.39 -9.71
N GLU A 15 1.81 26.50 -8.86
CA GLU A 15 2.43 25.24 -8.44
C GLU A 15 1.51 24.04 -8.76
N PRO A 16 2.05 22.92 -9.25
CA PRO A 16 1.29 21.69 -9.45
C PRO A 16 0.94 21.06 -8.09
N GLU A 17 -0.33 20.75 -7.89
CA GLU A 17 -0.77 19.91 -6.76
C GLU A 17 -0.53 18.43 -7.11
N TYR A 18 -0.05 17.64 -6.16
CA TYR A 18 0.33 16.24 -6.38
C TYR A 18 -0.60 15.30 -5.60
N ILE A 19 -1.10 14.28 -6.30
CA ILE A 19 -1.78 13.13 -5.71
C ILE A 19 -0.71 12.14 -5.29
N LEU A 20 -0.69 11.79 -4.01
CA LEU A 20 0.26 10.85 -3.46
C LEU A 20 -0.30 9.42 -3.54
N HIS A 21 0.58 8.45 -3.53
CA HIS A 21 0.25 7.03 -3.60
C HIS A 21 0.92 6.27 -2.47
N ILE A 22 0.27 5.20 -2.01
CA ILE A 22 0.81 4.27 -1.03
C ILE A 22 0.65 2.84 -1.57
N THR A 23 1.75 2.12 -1.80
CA THR A 23 1.69 0.66 -1.93
C THR A 23 1.59 0.02 -0.55
N PHE A 24 0.65 -0.91 -0.37
CA PHE A 24 0.61 -1.79 0.79
C PHE A 24 0.25 -3.22 0.37
N ILE A 25 0.60 -4.18 1.23
CA ILE A 25 0.44 -5.60 0.93
C ILE A 25 -0.51 -6.21 1.96
N VAL A 26 -1.59 -6.81 1.48
CA VAL A 26 -2.54 -7.57 2.30
C VAL A 26 -2.13 -9.03 2.27
N ASN A 27 -1.78 -9.58 3.44
CA ASN A 27 -1.48 -10.99 3.62
C ASN A 27 -2.62 -11.68 4.35
N ILE A 28 -3.21 -12.69 3.71
CA ILE A 28 -4.39 -13.39 4.21
C ILE A 28 -4.03 -14.86 4.39
N SER A 29 -3.93 -15.28 5.65
CA SER A 29 -3.66 -16.67 6.02
C SER A 29 -4.88 -17.29 6.70
N LYS A 30 -5.02 -18.60 6.55
CA LYS A 30 -6.04 -19.39 7.26
C LYS A 30 -5.36 -20.16 8.40
N ALA A 31 -6.12 -20.44 9.47
CA ALA A 31 -5.60 -21.19 10.60
C ALA A 31 -5.06 -22.56 10.15
N GLY A 32 -3.80 -22.86 10.49
CA GLY A 32 -3.12 -24.10 10.10
C GLY A 32 -2.63 -24.16 8.65
N ALA A 33 -2.87 -23.13 7.83
CA ALA A 33 -2.35 -23.08 6.47
C ALA A 33 -0.86 -22.67 6.45
N THR A 34 -0.06 -23.35 5.63
CA THR A 34 1.33 -22.99 5.35
C THR A 34 1.46 -21.98 4.21
N GLU A 35 0.34 -21.64 3.57
CA GLU A 35 0.23 -20.71 2.46
C GLU A 35 -0.61 -19.50 2.86
N ALA A 36 -0.26 -18.34 2.30
CA ALA A 36 -1.01 -17.10 2.44
C ALA A 36 -1.30 -16.51 1.05
N LEU A 37 -2.48 -15.93 0.91
CA LEU A 37 -2.82 -15.10 -0.23
C LEU A 37 -2.21 -13.71 -0.01
N GLU A 38 -1.35 -13.28 -0.91
CA GLU A 38 -0.75 -11.96 -0.91
C GLU A 38 -1.39 -11.11 -2.00
N ILE A 39 -1.96 -9.97 -1.61
CA ILE A 39 -2.56 -9.01 -2.53
C ILE A 39 -1.81 -7.69 -2.38
N MET A 40 -1.21 -7.22 -3.47
CA MET A 40 -0.58 -5.91 -3.53
C MET A 40 -1.63 -4.88 -3.93
N CYS A 41 -1.80 -3.87 -3.10
CA CYS A 41 -2.80 -2.83 -3.30
C CYS A 41 -2.13 -1.46 -3.41
N SER A 42 -2.75 -0.63 -4.24
CA SER A 42 -2.42 0.76 -4.51
C SER A 42 -3.48 1.64 -3.85
N ALA A 43 -3.10 2.39 -2.81
CA ALA A 43 -3.99 3.36 -2.16
C ALA A 43 -3.72 4.78 -2.69
N TRP A 44 -4.68 5.29 -3.45
CA TRP A 44 -4.84 6.69 -3.79
C TRP A 44 -5.60 7.41 -2.66
N PRO A 45 -5.76 8.76 -2.68
CA PRO A 45 -6.34 9.49 -1.55
C PRO A 45 -7.74 9.04 -1.12
N ASP A 46 -8.52 8.53 -2.06
CA ASP A 46 -9.93 8.16 -1.91
C ASP A 46 -10.27 6.80 -2.48
N THR A 47 -9.33 6.09 -3.12
CA THR A 47 -9.59 4.77 -3.72
C THR A 47 -8.48 3.76 -3.43
N ILE A 48 -8.86 2.47 -3.40
CA ILE A 48 -7.92 1.34 -3.38
C ILE A 48 -8.05 0.53 -4.66
N GLU A 49 -6.92 0.25 -5.30
CA GLU A 49 -6.82 -0.59 -6.50
C GLU A 49 -6.00 -1.84 -6.19
N ILE A 50 -6.43 -3.01 -6.67
CA ILE A 50 -5.63 -4.23 -6.63
C ILE A 50 -4.65 -4.21 -7.81
N SER A 51 -3.36 -4.33 -7.55
CA SER A 51 -2.33 -4.36 -8.59
C SER A 51 -1.85 -5.76 -8.91
N LYS A 52 -1.66 -6.60 -7.88
CA LYS A 52 -1.08 -7.95 -8.03
C LYS A 52 -1.61 -8.92 -6.99
N LEU A 53 -1.65 -10.19 -7.37
CA LEU A 53 -2.09 -11.31 -6.53
C LEU A 53 -1.10 -12.46 -6.63
N CYS A 54 -0.62 -13.00 -5.50
CA CYS A 54 0.13 -14.26 -5.53
C CYS A 54 -0.17 -15.13 -4.31
N ILE A 55 0.09 -16.43 -4.45
CA ILE A 55 0.05 -17.36 -3.31
C ILE A 55 1.47 -17.53 -2.80
N ARG A 56 1.72 -17.14 -1.56
CA ARG A 56 3.01 -17.37 -0.88
C ARG A 56 2.96 -18.64 -0.06
N ARG A 57 3.87 -19.57 -0.32
CA ARG A 57 4.12 -20.78 0.50
C ARG A 57 5.24 -20.51 1.50
N GLY A 58 5.08 -20.97 2.74
CA GLY A 58 5.95 -20.64 3.88
C GLY A 58 7.45 -20.97 3.72
N ILE A 59 8.25 -20.26 4.55
CA ILE A 59 9.72 -20.25 4.82
C ILE A 59 10.68 -20.16 3.61
N ASN A 60 10.36 -20.70 2.44
CA ASN A 60 11.25 -20.68 1.29
C ASN A 60 10.54 -20.11 0.07
N THR A 61 10.54 -18.78 -0.07
CA THR A 61 10.26 -18.13 -1.36
C THR A 61 11.42 -18.44 -2.29
N SER A 62 11.35 -19.58 -2.99
CA SER A 62 12.25 -19.80 -4.11
C SER A 62 11.95 -18.72 -5.17
N PRO A 63 12.97 -18.14 -5.82
CA PRO A 63 12.77 -17.19 -6.92
C PRO A 63 11.99 -17.79 -8.11
N SER A 64 11.69 -19.09 -8.08
CA SER A 64 10.89 -19.83 -9.05
C SER A 64 9.38 -19.89 -8.73
N SER A 65 8.92 -19.27 -7.64
CA SER A 65 7.48 -19.26 -7.33
C SER A 65 6.72 -18.38 -8.32
N TYR A 66 5.61 -18.90 -8.85
CA TYR A 66 4.76 -18.17 -9.78
C TYR A 66 4.21 -16.90 -9.12
N GLY A 67 4.49 -15.75 -9.73
CA GLY A 67 4.14 -14.42 -9.19
C GLY A 67 2.68 -14.02 -9.35
N GLY A 68 1.85 -14.93 -9.88
CA GLY A 68 0.47 -14.65 -10.27
C GLY A 68 0.35 -13.99 -11.64
N PRO A 69 -0.87 -13.95 -12.19
CA PRO A 69 -1.19 -13.16 -13.39
C PRO A 69 -1.22 -11.67 -13.05
N GLU A 70 -1.23 -10.82 -14.09
CA GLU A 70 -1.59 -9.42 -13.89
C GLU A 70 -3.09 -9.32 -13.56
N PHE A 71 -3.46 -8.43 -12.65
CA PHE A 71 -4.85 -8.37 -12.16
C PHE A 71 -5.86 -8.07 -13.29
N GLU A 72 -5.46 -7.21 -14.23
CA GLU A 72 -6.26 -6.83 -15.41
C GLU A 72 -6.53 -8.00 -16.38
N GLU A 73 -5.76 -9.08 -16.30
CA GLU A 73 -5.95 -10.27 -17.13
C GLU A 73 -6.96 -11.27 -16.55
N LEU A 74 -7.43 -11.04 -15.31
CA LEU A 74 -8.47 -11.85 -14.68
C LEU A 74 -9.84 -11.54 -15.27
N ASP A 75 -10.77 -12.50 -15.20
CA ASP A 75 -12.15 -12.23 -15.59
C ASP A 75 -12.81 -11.19 -14.67
N ASP A 76 -13.66 -10.34 -15.23
CA ASP A 76 -14.30 -9.22 -14.52
C ASP A 76 -15.03 -9.68 -13.25
N GLN A 77 -15.70 -10.84 -13.30
CA GLN A 77 -16.44 -11.38 -12.15
C GLN A 77 -15.49 -11.77 -11.00
N LEU A 78 -14.32 -12.34 -11.31
CA LEU A 78 -13.30 -12.63 -10.31
C LEU A 78 -12.66 -11.35 -9.76
N GLN A 79 -12.45 -10.33 -10.59
CA GLN A 79 -11.96 -9.03 -10.13
C GLN A 79 -12.92 -8.42 -9.11
N ASP A 80 -14.22 -8.37 -9.43
CA ASP A 80 -15.27 -7.86 -8.53
C ASP A 80 -15.32 -8.66 -7.22
N ALA A 81 -15.24 -9.99 -7.30
CA ALA A 81 -15.24 -10.85 -6.11
C ALA A 81 -14.02 -10.63 -5.21
N LEU A 82 -12.85 -10.32 -5.78
CA LEU A 82 -11.64 -9.99 -5.02
C LEU A 82 -11.76 -8.65 -4.30
N TYR A 83 -12.34 -7.64 -4.95
CA TYR A 83 -12.64 -6.36 -4.30
C TYR A 83 -13.63 -6.55 -3.14
N GLN A 84 -14.76 -7.23 -3.37
CA GLN A 84 -15.73 -7.52 -2.30
C GLN A 84 -15.08 -8.29 -1.13
N PHE A 85 -14.24 -9.29 -1.43
CA PHE A 85 -13.56 -10.08 -0.43
C PHE A 85 -12.62 -9.24 0.47
N LEU A 86 -11.98 -8.21 -0.08
CA LEU A 86 -11.15 -7.25 0.63
C LEU A 86 -11.99 -6.27 1.46
N GLU A 87 -13.08 -5.75 0.89
CA GLU A 87 -13.98 -4.82 1.57
C GLU A 87 -14.60 -5.44 2.82
N GLU A 88 -15.05 -6.70 2.75
CA GLU A 88 -15.59 -7.45 3.90
C GLU A 88 -14.58 -7.61 5.05
N ARG A 89 -13.27 -7.44 4.76
CA ARG A 89 -12.18 -7.47 5.74
C ARG A 89 -11.70 -6.08 6.17
N GLY A 90 -12.40 -5.03 5.75
CA GLY A 90 -12.09 -3.64 6.07
C GLY A 90 -11.00 -3.02 5.20
N ILE A 91 -10.63 -3.66 4.08
CA ILE A 91 -9.76 -3.06 3.06
C ILE A 91 -10.67 -2.39 2.02
N SER A 92 -10.99 -1.12 2.24
CA SER A 92 -11.92 -0.33 1.43
C SER A 92 -11.40 1.10 1.22
N ASP A 93 -12.10 1.90 0.44
CA ASP A 93 -11.78 3.32 0.20
C ASP A 93 -11.68 4.16 1.48
N GLU A 94 -12.43 3.81 2.53
CA GLU A 94 -12.30 4.46 3.85
C GLU A 94 -10.91 4.21 4.47
N LEU A 95 -10.36 3.00 4.29
CA LEU A 95 -8.99 2.68 4.70
C LEU A 95 -7.99 3.53 3.92
N ALA A 96 -8.22 3.81 2.63
CA ALA A 96 -7.36 4.68 1.83
C ALA A 96 -7.27 6.08 2.45
N VAL A 97 -8.43 6.68 2.73
CA VAL A 97 -8.53 8.00 3.37
C VAL A 97 -7.84 8.01 4.73
N PHE A 98 -8.02 6.94 5.52
CA PHE A 98 -7.32 6.79 6.81
C PHE A 98 -5.80 6.71 6.62
N LEU A 99 -5.32 5.83 5.75
CA LEU A 99 -3.89 5.64 5.48
C LEU A 99 -3.23 6.94 5.04
N HIS A 100 -3.86 7.71 4.17
CA HIS A 100 -3.35 9.01 3.72
C HIS A 100 -3.20 10.01 4.87
N ARG A 101 -4.21 10.11 5.75
CA ARG A 101 -4.12 10.96 6.95
C ARG A 101 -3.03 10.48 7.90
N TYR A 102 -3.00 9.18 8.15
CA TYR A 102 -2.02 8.55 9.04
C TYR A 102 -0.60 8.76 8.53
N MET A 103 -0.35 8.55 7.24
CA MET A 103 0.97 8.69 6.63
C MET A 103 1.48 10.14 6.66
N LYS A 104 0.60 11.13 6.47
CA LYS A 104 0.96 12.55 6.65
C LYS A 104 1.40 12.85 8.08
N ASN A 105 0.66 12.34 9.07
CA ASN A 105 1.01 12.55 10.48
C ASN A 105 2.28 11.80 10.89
N LYS A 106 2.39 10.53 10.51
CA LYS A 106 3.58 9.70 10.74
C LYS A 106 4.82 10.33 10.12
N GLY A 107 4.72 10.85 8.88
CA GLY A 107 5.84 11.54 8.23
C GLY A 107 6.38 12.71 9.06
N LYS A 108 5.50 13.52 9.63
CA LYS A 108 5.90 14.63 10.53
C LYS A 108 6.56 14.11 11.82
N ALA A 109 5.96 13.09 12.44
CA ALA A 109 6.48 12.52 13.68
C ALA A 109 7.86 11.86 13.50
N GLU A 110 8.04 11.09 12.42
CA GLU A 110 9.33 10.47 12.08
C GLU A 110 10.39 11.52 11.72
N TYR A 111 9.99 12.62 11.06
CA TYR A 111 10.91 13.72 10.78
C TYR A 111 11.43 14.37 12.08
N VAL A 112 10.55 14.65 13.04
CA VAL A 112 10.94 15.19 14.36
C VAL A 112 11.88 14.21 15.07
N ARG A 113 11.51 12.93 15.14
CA ARG A 113 12.34 11.88 15.76
C ARG A 113 13.71 11.75 15.09
N TRP A 114 13.76 11.86 13.77
CA TRP A 114 15.01 11.84 13.02
C TRP A 114 15.88 13.06 13.36
N MET A 115 15.29 14.26 13.41
CA MET A 115 16.00 15.48 13.81
C MET A 115 16.57 15.38 15.23
N GLU A 116 15.82 14.82 16.18
CA GLU A 116 16.30 14.56 17.54
C GLU A 116 17.47 13.56 17.56
N SER A 117 17.41 12.53 16.71
CA SER A 117 18.49 11.56 16.57
C SER A 117 19.76 12.21 16.00
N VAL A 118 19.62 13.05 14.96
CA VAL A 118 20.75 13.80 14.37
C VAL A 118 21.36 14.75 15.38
N LYS A 119 20.52 15.51 16.11
CA LYS A 119 20.97 16.39 17.19
C LYS A 119 21.80 15.62 18.22
N SER A 120 21.27 14.51 18.72
CA SER A 120 21.94 13.69 19.74
C SER A 120 23.29 13.16 19.25
N TYR A 121 23.37 12.77 17.98
CA TYR A 121 24.61 12.30 17.37
C TYR A 121 25.67 13.42 17.27
N VAL A 122 25.27 14.63 16.88
CA VAL A 122 26.18 15.78 16.75
C VAL A 122 26.64 16.32 18.12
N GLU A 123 25.79 16.22 19.15
CA GLU A 123 26.12 16.66 20.51
C GLU A 123 26.99 15.66 21.29
N GLN A 124 27.02 14.39 20.89
CA GLN A 124 27.99 13.42 21.41
C GLN A 124 29.40 13.75 20.88
N LYS A 125 30.30 14.13 21.79
CA LYS A 125 31.73 14.33 21.52
C LYS A 125 32.51 13.02 21.49
#